data_AF-A0A1M6I6Q3-F1
#
_entry.id   AF-A0A1M6I6Q3-F1
#
_cell.length_a   1.000
_cell.length_b   1.000
_cell.length_c   1.000
_cell.angle_alpha   90.00
_cell.angle_beta   90.00
_cell.angle_gamma   90.00
#
_symmetry.space_group_name_H-M   'P 1'
#
loop_
_entity.id
_entity.type
_entity.pdbx_description
1 polymer ?
#
loop_
_entity_poly.entity_id
_entity_poly.type
_entity_poly.pdbx_seq_one_letter_code
_entity_poly.pdbx_strand_id
1 'polypeptide(L)'
;MPKREKEYGDELYKLENIVAYTGDIDKNPSVYFQINHDNGDITYGHITQDHKNKFNIGKEEVRTSDSYEFKNEMVYNEETELNELRSFEYDQNVKQGTHFHRSRNPHIKVDPNDLETIAKLAESIGSCKDIKPKYLDQYVQDKIKEYEDTPDFEKKLDELSTTIEQVTKKYVKKKPGNKLKYEAREKRCKDLIDIEKTALQKDKIEKEKVNEKPNLKEMSKPVNLSSQLSDSQKSQLQNVQSQKDPKQSKDNKKTVQL
;
A
#
# COMPACT_ATOMS: atom_id res chain seq x y z
N MET A 1 -6.37 4.30 -25.02
CA MET A 1 -5.84 5.49 -24.32
C MET A 1 -4.92 5.02 -23.20
N PRO A 2 -3.76 5.65 -22.96
CA PRO A 2 -2.90 5.26 -21.84
C PRO A 2 -3.70 5.38 -20.54
N LYS A 3 -3.74 4.31 -19.74
CA LYS A 3 -4.30 4.36 -18.38
C LYS A 3 -3.46 5.38 -17.61
N ARG A 4 -4.07 6.49 -17.18
CA ARG A 4 -3.44 7.38 -16.20
C ARG A 4 -3.22 6.55 -14.94
N GLU A 5 -2.00 6.55 -14.43
CA GLU A 5 -1.68 5.97 -13.12
C GLU A 5 -2.58 6.62 -12.06
N LYS A 6 -3.16 5.81 -11.16
CA LYS A 6 -3.96 6.32 -10.05
C LYS A 6 -3.03 6.96 -9.02
N GLU A 7 -2.95 8.30 -8.95
CA GLU A 7 -2.27 8.99 -7.87
C GLU A 7 -2.97 8.71 -6.52
N TYR A 8 -2.28 9.00 -5.41
CA TYR A 8 -2.84 8.80 -4.08
C TYR A 8 -4.17 9.54 -3.88
N GLY A 9 -5.19 8.78 -3.48
CA GLY A 9 -6.52 9.29 -3.22
C GLY A 9 -7.23 9.82 -4.47
N ASP A 10 -6.87 9.37 -5.68
CA ASP A 10 -7.44 9.87 -6.94
C ASP A 10 -8.95 9.76 -7.02
N GLU A 11 -9.55 8.76 -6.37
CA GLU A 11 -11.00 8.64 -6.32
C GLU A 11 -11.62 9.68 -5.40
N LEU A 12 -10.99 9.98 -4.27
CA LEU A 12 -11.46 10.96 -3.29
C LEU A 12 -11.18 12.40 -3.71
N TYR A 13 -9.96 12.73 -4.16
CA TYR A 13 -9.51 14.10 -4.45
C TYR A 13 -9.97 14.61 -5.82
N LYS A 14 -11.25 14.43 -6.12
CA LYS A 14 -11.92 14.94 -7.32
C LYS A 14 -12.84 16.10 -6.97
N LEU A 15 -13.18 16.89 -7.97
CA LEU A 15 -13.99 18.10 -7.78
C LEU A 15 -15.39 17.78 -7.28
N GLU A 16 -15.99 16.70 -7.77
CA GLU A 16 -17.31 16.24 -7.37
C GLU A 16 -17.41 15.83 -5.89
N ASN A 17 -16.29 15.57 -5.24
CA ASN A 17 -16.24 15.13 -3.85
C ASN A 17 -15.92 16.26 -2.87
N ILE A 18 -15.75 17.50 -3.34
CA ILE A 18 -15.50 18.65 -2.46
C ILE A 18 -16.76 18.93 -1.63
N VAL A 19 -16.61 18.92 -0.30
CA VAL A 19 -17.75 19.16 0.62
C VAL A 19 -17.59 20.41 1.49
N ALA A 20 -16.36 20.85 1.72
CA ALA A 20 -16.09 22.04 2.52
C ALA A 20 -14.69 22.61 2.26
N TYR A 21 -14.46 23.82 2.73
CA TYR A 21 -13.13 24.39 2.85
C TYR A 21 -12.97 25.20 4.14
N THR A 22 -11.73 25.50 4.53
CA THR A 22 -11.44 26.39 5.67
C THR A 22 -10.44 27.46 5.26
N GLY A 23 -10.59 28.66 5.84
CA GLY A 23 -9.76 29.82 5.51
C GLY A 23 -10.34 30.65 4.37
N ASP A 24 -9.52 31.54 3.84
CA ASP A 24 -9.87 32.43 2.73
C ASP A 24 -9.70 31.67 1.40
N ILE A 25 -10.76 31.62 0.59
CA ILE A 25 -10.81 30.86 -0.66
C ILE A 25 -9.76 31.33 -1.67
N ASP A 26 -9.42 32.63 -1.64
CA ASP A 26 -8.46 33.25 -2.55
C ASP A 26 -7.02 33.19 -2.00
N LYS A 27 -6.81 32.62 -0.80
CA LYS A 27 -5.49 32.55 -0.12
C LYS A 27 -5.11 31.14 0.29
N ASN A 28 -5.21 30.19 -0.65
CA ASN A 28 -4.77 28.81 -0.44
C ASN A 28 -5.49 28.14 0.75
N PRO A 29 -6.83 27.96 0.66
CA PRO A 29 -7.63 27.36 1.73
C PRO A 29 -7.26 25.88 1.95
N SER A 30 -7.65 25.27 3.07
CA SER A 30 -7.69 23.80 3.14
C SER A 30 -9.00 23.30 2.56
N VAL A 31 -8.96 22.31 1.67
CA VAL A 31 -10.14 21.77 0.96
C VAL A 31 -10.44 20.36 1.45
N TYR A 32 -11.70 20.09 1.78
CA TYR A 32 -12.18 18.83 2.36
C TYR A 32 -12.97 18.05 1.33
N PHE A 33 -12.76 16.74 1.33
CA PHE A 33 -13.33 15.80 0.37
C PHE A 33 -14.05 14.66 1.10
N GLN A 34 -15.16 14.21 0.52
CA GLN A 34 -15.95 13.12 1.07
C GLN A 34 -16.63 12.31 -0.04
N ILE A 35 -16.63 10.99 0.11
CA ILE A 35 -17.44 10.03 -0.65
C ILE A 35 -18.30 9.26 0.34
N ASN A 36 -19.62 9.26 0.12
CA ASN A 36 -20.55 8.40 0.86
C ASN A 36 -20.75 7.11 0.08
N HIS A 37 -20.53 5.96 0.71
CA HIS A 37 -20.72 4.65 0.11
C HIS A 37 -22.09 4.07 0.46
N ASP A 38 -22.60 3.17 -0.39
CA ASP A 38 -23.93 2.57 -0.22
C ASP A 38 -24.05 1.73 1.08
N ASN A 39 -22.94 1.26 1.62
CA ASN A 39 -22.88 0.50 2.88
C ASN A 39 -22.88 1.39 4.14
N GLY A 40 -22.96 2.72 3.99
CA GLY A 40 -22.91 3.68 5.09
C GLY A 40 -21.50 4.15 5.46
N ASP A 41 -20.45 3.57 4.87
CA ASP A 41 -19.09 4.06 5.08
C ASP A 41 -18.89 5.42 4.41
N ILE A 42 -18.00 6.23 5.00
CA ILE A 42 -17.60 7.52 4.46
C ILE A 42 -16.10 7.50 4.23
N THR A 43 -15.66 7.66 2.98
CA THR A 43 -14.24 7.92 2.68
C THR A 43 -13.99 9.43 2.68
N TYR A 44 -13.01 9.87 3.45
CA TYR A 44 -12.76 11.30 3.69
C TYR A 44 -11.28 11.64 3.74
N GLY A 45 -11.00 12.93 3.60
CA GLY A 45 -9.66 13.51 3.68
C GLY A 45 -9.67 14.98 3.30
N HIS A 46 -8.53 15.64 3.44
CA HIS A 46 -8.40 17.04 3.04
C HIS A 46 -7.03 17.36 2.46
N ILE A 47 -6.94 18.46 1.72
CA ILE A 47 -5.69 19.01 1.20
C ILE A 47 -5.44 20.35 1.87
N THR A 48 -4.29 20.51 2.52
CA THR A 48 -3.89 21.79 3.13
C THR A 48 -2.88 22.49 2.22
N GLN A 49 -3.18 23.72 1.83
CA GLN A 49 -2.35 24.48 0.89
C GLN A 49 -1.38 25.45 1.57
N ASP A 50 -1.81 26.10 2.65
CA ASP A 50 -0.90 26.89 3.47
C ASP A 50 -1.02 26.63 4.97
N HIS A 51 0.15 26.53 5.59
CA HIS A 51 0.30 26.31 7.01
C HIS A 51 1.66 26.85 7.49
N LYS A 52 1.68 27.50 8.67
CA LYS A 52 2.92 27.98 9.32
C LYS A 52 3.94 26.85 9.42
N ASN A 53 3.48 25.69 9.87
CA ASN A 53 4.24 24.45 9.78
C ASN A 53 4.09 23.78 8.40
N LYS A 54 5.07 23.95 7.50
CA LYS A 54 5.09 23.34 6.16
C LYS A 54 4.99 21.79 6.10
N PHE A 55 5.17 21.08 7.22
CA PHE A 55 4.90 19.63 7.29
C PHE A 55 3.41 19.27 7.20
N ASN A 56 2.53 20.25 7.41
CA ASN A 56 1.09 20.08 7.34
C ASN A 56 0.52 20.47 5.97
N ILE A 57 1.36 20.83 4.99
CA ILE A 57 0.92 21.15 3.63
C ILE A 57 0.97 19.88 2.78
N GLY A 58 -0.07 19.63 2.00
CA GLY A 58 -0.22 18.43 1.17
C GLY A 58 -1.57 17.74 1.35
N LYS A 59 -1.75 16.63 0.65
CA LYS A 59 -2.83 15.66 0.87
C LYS A 59 -2.69 15.01 2.26
N GLU A 60 -3.75 15.01 3.06
CA GLU A 60 -3.90 14.21 4.28
C GLU A 60 -3.95 12.71 3.93
N GLU A 61 -3.85 11.83 4.92
CA GLU A 61 -4.16 10.42 4.74
C GLU A 61 -5.65 10.25 4.37
N VAL A 62 -5.94 9.39 3.40
CA VAL A 62 -7.31 8.98 3.05
C VAL A 62 -7.78 7.94 4.06
N ARG A 63 -8.95 8.17 4.65
CA ARG A 63 -9.54 7.26 5.64
C ARG A 63 -10.96 6.90 5.27
N THR A 64 -11.44 5.78 5.80
CA THR A 64 -12.82 5.33 5.65
C THR A 64 -13.38 5.00 7.02
N SER A 65 -14.53 5.55 7.35
CA SER A 65 -15.24 5.31 8.62
C SER A 65 -16.74 5.54 8.45
N ASP A 66 -17.55 4.73 9.11
CA ASP A 66 -19.01 4.86 9.21
C ASP A 66 -19.45 5.96 10.21
N SER A 67 -18.50 6.48 10.99
CA SER A 67 -18.75 7.44 12.08
C SER A 67 -18.09 8.80 11.86
N TYR A 68 -17.60 9.06 10.64
CA TYR A 68 -16.96 10.34 10.32
C TYR A 68 -17.96 11.50 10.34
N GLU A 69 -17.61 12.55 11.08
CA GLU A 69 -18.35 13.80 11.10
C GLU A 69 -17.38 14.99 11.14
N PHE A 70 -17.72 16.08 10.45
CA PHE A 70 -17.10 17.38 10.71
C PHE A 70 -18.16 18.42 11.07
N LYS A 71 -17.89 19.19 12.14
CA LYS A 71 -18.79 20.22 12.65
C LYS A 71 -18.03 21.47 13.11
N ASN A 72 -18.73 22.60 13.12
CA ASN A 72 -18.21 23.86 13.62
C ASN A 72 -18.66 24.01 15.07
N GLU A 73 -17.73 24.23 15.99
CA GLU A 73 -18.01 24.41 17.42
C GLU A 73 -17.41 25.72 17.93
N MET A 74 -18.05 26.33 18.93
CA MET A 74 -17.52 27.49 19.63
C MET A 74 -16.41 27.05 20.58
N VAL A 75 -15.23 27.67 20.47
CA VAL A 75 -14.06 27.39 21.31
C VAL A 75 -13.63 28.68 21.96
N TYR A 76 -13.46 28.68 23.28
CA TYR A 76 -12.89 29.80 23.99
C TYR A 76 -11.40 29.93 23.65
N ASN A 77 -10.98 31.11 23.18
CA ASN A 77 -9.60 31.43 22.90
C ASN A 77 -9.02 32.27 24.04
N GLU A 78 -8.16 31.66 24.85
CA GLU A 78 -7.53 32.28 26.03
C GLU A 78 -6.69 33.51 25.70
N GLU A 79 -6.07 33.60 24.51
CA GLU A 79 -5.24 34.75 24.14
C GLU A 79 -6.07 35.98 23.82
N THR A 80 -7.29 35.78 23.31
CA THR A 80 -8.19 36.86 22.88
C THR A 80 -9.34 37.11 23.84
N GLU A 81 -9.56 36.20 24.80
CA GLU A 81 -10.71 36.15 25.70
C GLU A 81 -12.08 36.13 24.99
N LEU A 82 -12.13 35.56 23.78
CA LEU A 82 -13.34 35.48 22.96
C LEU A 82 -13.67 34.03 22.58
N ASN A 83 -14.95 33.75 22.37
CA ASN A 83 -15.39 32.50 21.75
C ASN A 83 -15.27 32.62 20.23
N GLU A 84 -14.57 31.68 19.60
CA GLU A 84 -14.37 31.62 18.15
C GLU A 84 -14.96 30.33 17.58
N LEU A 85 -15.55 30.43 16.39
CA LEU A 85 -16.05 29.25 15.68
C LEU A 85 -14.86 28.51 15.04
N ARG A 86 -14.72 27.21 15.31
CA ARG A 86 -13.64 26.36 14.79
C ARG A 86 -14.21 25.06 14.21
N SER A 87 -13.61 24.57 13.14
CA SER A 87 -13.97 23.26 12.59
C SER A 87 -13.28 22.14 13.36
N PHE A 88 -14.04 21.09 13.64
CA PHE A 88 -13.60 19.85 14.25
C PHE A 88 -13.96 18.67 13.36
N GLU A 89 -13.07 17.68 13.30
CA GLU A 89 -13.33 16.37 12.68
C GLU A 89 -13.32 15.28 13.75
N TYR A 90 -14.34 14.42 13.70
CA TYR A 90 -14.59 13.31 14.61
C TYR A 90 -14.60 12.01 13.83
N ASP A 91 -13.99 10.99 14.42
CA ASP A 91 -14.07 9.61 13.94
C ASP A 91 -13.97 8.71 15.18
N GLN A 92 -15.06 8.02 15.50
CA GLN A 92 -15.14 7.22 16.72
C GLN A 92 -14.20 6.02 16.68
N ASN A 93 -13.76 5.61 15.48
CA ASN A 93 -12.88 4.48 15.25
C ASN A 93 -11.39 4.83 15.43
N VAL A 94 -11.01 6.12 15.41
CA VAL A 94 -9.59 6.54 15.48
C VAL A 94 -9.07 6.55 16.91
N LYS A 95 -9.86 7.00 17.88
CA LYS A 95 -9.62 6.91 19.34
C LYS A 95 -10.94 7.18 20.06
N GLN A 96 -11.41 6.24 20.89
CA GLN A 96 -12.63 6.32 21.72
C GLN A 96 -13.15 7.77 21.93
N GLY A 97 -14.05 8.23 21.05
CA GLY A 97 -14.81 9.46 21.22
C GLY A 97 -14.06 10.80 21.20
N THR A 98 -12.82 10.90 20.68
CA THR A 98 -12.10 12.19 20.62
C THR A 98 -12.02 12.77 19.22
N HIS A 99 -12.18 14.09 19.08
CA HIS A 99 -11.85 14.81 17.85
C HIS A 99 -10.39 14.52 17.48
N PHE A 100 -10.14 14.10 16.24
CA PHE A 100 -8.76 13.80 15.80
C PHE A 100 -8.14 14.98 15.05
N HIS A 101 -8.95 15.97 14.66
CA HIS A 101 -8.48 17.18 14.01
C HIS A 101 -9.27 18.42 14.46
N ARG A 102 -8.56 19.53 14.69
CA ARG A 102 -9.12 20.86 14.94
C ARG A 102 -8.49 21.86 13.97
N SER A 103 -9.30 22.48 13.14
CA SER A 103 -8.85 23.53 12.22
C SER A 103 -8.67 24.87 12.93
N ARG A 104 -7.85 25.73 12.33
CA ARG A 104 -7.65 27.13 12.74
C ARG A 104 -8.75 28.05 12.26
N ASN A 105 -9.71 27.57 11.47
CA ASN A 105 -10.82 28.33 10.93
C ASN A 105 -12.07 27.44 10.95
N PRO A 106 -13.28 28.02 10.95
CA PRO A 106 -14.49 27.23 10.73
C PRO A 106 -14.51 26.70 9.29
N HIS A 107 -15.22 25.60 9.07
CA HIS A 107 -15.48 25.12 7.72
C HIS A 107 -16.62 25.93 7.10
N ILE A 108 -16.51 26.15 5.80
CA ILE A 108 -17.55 26.69 4.94
C ILE A 108 -17.99 25.53 4.05
N LYS A 109 -19.26 25.13 4.16
CA LYS A 109 -19.82 24.05 3.34
C LYS A 109 -19.89 24.50 1.89
N VAL A 110 -19.55 23.60 0.98
CA VAL A 110 -19.64 23.83 -0.46
C VAL A 110 -20.92 23.18 -0.96
N ASP A 111 -21.77 23.96 -1.63
CA ASP A 111 -22.89 23.40 -2.39
C ASP A 111 -22.33 22.73 -3.65
N PRO A 112 -22.66 21.46 -3.94
CA PRO A 112 -22.19 20.79 -5.16
C PRO A 112 -22.62 21.48 -6.46
N ASN A 113 -23.61 22.40 -6.41
CA ASN A 113 -24.05 23.19 -7.56
C ASN A 113 -23.38 24.57 -7.65
N ASP A 114 -22.58 24.97 -6.66
CA ASP A 114 -21.80 26.22 -6.68
C ASP A 114 -20.51 26.02 -7.50
N LEU A 115 -20.67 26.03 -8.82
CA LEU A 115 -19.59 25.81 -9.78
C LEU A 115 -18.48 26.87 -9.68
N GLU A 116 -18.79 28.10 -9.25
CA GLU A 116 -17.78 29.16 -9.09
C GLU A 116 -16.86 28.84 -7.91
N THR A 117 -17.43 28.50 -6.76
CA THR A 117 -16.66 28.08 -5.58
C THR A 117 -15.85 26.83 -5.88
N ILE A 118 -16.45 25.82 -6.52
CA ILE A 118 -15.75 24.59 -6.91
C ILE A 118 -14.57 24.90 -7.84
N ALA A 119 -14.74 25.80 -8.82
CA ALA A 119 -13.66 26.18 -9.73
C ALA A 119 -12.48 26.87 -9.02
N LYS A 120 -12.75 27.78 -8.07
CA LYS A 120 -11.70 28.42 -7.26
C LYS A 120 -10.95 27.40 -6.40
N LEU A 121 -11.69 26.47 -5.77
CA LEU A 121 -11.10 25.39 -4.99
C LEU A 121 -10.28 24.45 -5.87
N ALA A 122 -10.76 24.13 -7.07
CA ALA A 122 -10.06 23.32 -8.08
C ALA A 122 -8.68 23.90 -8.44
N GLU A 123 -8.61 25.21 -8.68
CA GLU A 123 -7.35 25.91 -8.96
C GLU A 123 -6.39 25.79 -7.77
N SER A 124 -6.91 26.00 -6.55
CA SER A 124 -6.09 25.89 -5.33
C SER A 124 -5.48 24.49 -5.17
N ILE A 125 -6.24 23.43 -5.45
CA ILE A 125 -5.78 22.03 -5.32
C ILE A 125 -4.82 21.58 -6.41
N GLY A 126 -4.93 22.12 -7.63
CA GLY A 126 -4.00 21.81 -8.71
C GLY A 126 -2.54 22.10 -8.36
N SER A 127 -2.30 23.06 -7.46
CA SER A 127 -0.97 23.47 -7.00
C SER A 127 -0.32 22.50 -5.99
N CYS A 128 -1.10 21.59 -5.38
CA CYS A 128 -0.67 20.79 -4.23
C CYS A 128 -0.98 19.31 -4.42
N LYS A 129 -0.13 18.68 -5.23
CA LYS A 129 -0.21 17.25 -5.53
C LYS A 129 0.49 16.36 -4.51
N ASP A 130 1.34 16.95 -3.66
CA ASP A 130 2.20 16.19 -2.76
C ASP A 130 1.43 15.66 -1.55
N ILE A 131 1.83 14.47 -1.11
CA ILE A 131 1.42 13.92 0.18
C ILE A 131 2.17 14.64 1.31
N LYS A 132 1.51 14.87 2.45
CA LYS A 132 2.18 15.42 3.63
C LYS A 132 3.34 14.50 4.05
N PRO A 133 4.55 15.00 4.38
CA PRO A 133 5.70 14.15 4.69
C PRO A 133 5.48 13.19 5.86
N LYS A 134 4.53 13.51 6.75
CA LYS A 134 4.16 12.66 7.89
C LYS A 134 3.45 11.37 7.47
N TYR A 135 2.85 11.33 6.29
CA TYR A 135 2.09 10.19 5.77
C TYR A 135 2.84 9.40 4.70
N LEU A 136 4.12 9.69 4.45
CA LEU A 136 4.90 9.00 3.43
C LEU A 136 5.04 7.50 3.73
N ASP A 137 5.28 7.13 4.99
CA ASP A 137 5.46 5.72 5.40
C ASP A 137 4.16 4.92 5.12
N GLN A 138 2.99 5.46 5.52
CA GLN A 138 1.68 4.83 5.26
C GLN A 138 1.37 4.76 3.76
N TYR A 139 1.60 5.85 3.03
CA TYR A 139 1.41 5.90 1.58
C TYR A 139 2.15 4.76 0.86
N VAL A 140 3.39 4.51 1.26
CA VAL A 140 4.22 3.46 0.65
C VAL A 140 3.64 2.08 0.93
N GLN A 141 3.18 1.83 2.15
CA GLN A 141 2.52 0.57 2.51
C GLN A 141 1.22 0.36 1.73
N ASP A 142 0.38 1.38 1.63
CA ASP A 142 -0.88 1.32 0.88
C ASP A 142 -0.63 1.03 -0.60
N LYS A 143 0.38 1.68 -1.20
CA LYS A 143 0.75 1.44 -2.60
C LYS A 143 1.35 0.07 -2.84
N ILE A 144 2.21 -0.43 -1.95
CA ILE A 144 2.70 -1.82 -2.03
C ILE A 144 1.53 -2.79 -2.10
N LYS A 145 0.56 -2.66 -1.19
CA LYS A 145 -0.64 -3.51 -1.14
C LYS A 145 -1.50 -3.36 -2.41
N GLU A 146 -1.68 -2.14 -2.91
CA GLU A 146 -2.40 -1.90 -4.17
C GLU A 146 -1.74 -2.58 -5.37
N TYR A 147 -0.41 -2.69 -5.37
CA TYR A 147 0.35 -3.20 -6.50
C TYR A 147 0.62 -4.71 -6.46
N GLU A 148 0.46 -5.36 -5.30
CA GLU A 148 0.81 -6.76 -5.03
C GLU A 148 0.24 -7.73 -6.08
N ASP A 149 -1.01 -7.53 -6.49
CA ASP A 149 -1.70 -8.39 -7.46
C ASP A 149 -1.50 -7.98 -8.94
N THR A 150 -0.63 -7.00 -9.19
CA THR A 150 -0.47 -6.43 -10.54
C THR A 150 0.68 -7.10 -11.30
N PRO A 151 0.52 -7.40 -12.61
CA PRO A 151 1.56 -8.10 -13.38
C PRO A 151 2.87 -7.31 -13.53
N ASP A 152 2.81 -6.00 -13.27
CA ASP A 152 3.92 -5.06 -13.31
C ASP A 152 4.40 -4.61 -11.92
N PHE A 153 4.13 -5.40 -10.87
CA PHE A 153 4.43 -5.06 -9.48
C PHE A 153 5.86 -4.54 -9.27
N GLU A 154 6.87 -5.23 -9.80
CA GLU A 154 8.28 -4.83 -9.67
C GLU A 154 8.56 -3.44 -10.26
N LYS A 155 8.00 -3.15 -11.45
CA LYS A 155 8.13 -1.84 -12.11
C LYS A 155 7.46 -0.74 -11.28
N LYS A 156 6.30 -1.02 -10.69
CA LYS A 156 5.61 -0.06 -9.83
C LYS A 156 6.34 0.21 -8.52
N LEU A 157 7.05 -0.79 -7.98
CA LEU A 157 7.93 -0.60 -6.82
C LEU A 157 9.11 0.35 -7.15
N ASP A 158 9.68 0.26 -8.36
CA ASP A 158 10.71 1.21 -8.83
C ASP A 158 10.17 2.64 -8.99
N GLU A 159 8.98 2.78 -9.57
CA GLU A 159 8.30 4.07 -9.73
C GLU A 159 7.95 4.69 -8.38
N LEU A 160 7.51 3.87 -7.42
CA LEU A 160 7.25 4.30 -6.04
C LEU A 160 8.54 4.77 -5.35
N SER A 161 9.65 4.04 -5.51
CA SER A 161 10.97 4.44 -4.99
C SER A 161 11.39 5.82 -5.53
N THR A 162 11.25 6.03 -6.84
CA THR A 162 11.52 7.31 -7.50
C THR A 162 10.63 8.43 -6.95
N THR A 163 9.35 8.14 -6.69
CA THR A 163 8.41 9.10 -6.10
C THR A 163 8.85 9.54 -4.70
N ILE A 164 9.27 8.60 -3.85
CA ILE A 164 9.76 8.88 -2.49
C ILE A 164 10.99 9.81 -2.53
N GLU A 165 11.93 9.58 -3.46
CA GLU A 165 13.09 10.45 -3.64
C GLU A 165 12.70 11.88 -4.03
N GLN A 166 11.80 12.02 -5.01
CA GLN A 166 11.34 13.32 -5.50
C GLN A 166 10.63 14.11 -4.41
N VAL A 167 9.73 13.44 -3.67
CA VAL A 167 9.01 14.00 -2.52
C VAL A 167 10.02 14.46 -1.47
N THR A 168 10.97 13.60 -1.09
CA THR A 168 11.98 13.91 -0.08
C THR A 168 12.84 15.10 -0.48
N LYS A 169 13.37 15.11 -1.72
CA LYS A 169 14.18 16.21 -2.26
C LYS A 169 13.43 17.55 -2.22
N LYS A 170 12.13 17.55 -2.56
CA LYS A 170 11.28 18.74 -2.51
C LYS A 170 11.15 19.28 -1.08
N TYR A 171 10.96 18.41 -0.10
CA TYR A 171 10.81 18.81 1.31
C TYR A 171 12.13 19.22 1.96
N VAL A 172 13.24 18.57 1.64
CA VAL A 172 14.59 18.99 2.05
C VAL A 172 14.88 20.40 1.53
N LYS A 173 14.57 20.68 0.26
CA LYS A 173 14.73 22.02 -0.34
C LYS A 173 13.88 23.08 0.39
N LYS A 174 12.64 22.76 0.75
CA LYS A 174 11.73 23.67 1.48
C LYS A 174 12.15 23.91 2.94
N LYS A 175 12.77 22.93 3.60
CA LYS A 175 13.17 23.00 5.02
C LYS A 175 14.51 22.29 5.28
N PRO A 176 15.65 22.90 4.91
CA PRO A 176 16.96 22.26 4.99
C PRO A 176 17.36 21.85 6.42
N GLY A 177 16.91 22.58 7.45
CA GLY A 177 17.17 22.22 8.86
C GLY A 177 16.56 20.88 9.31
N ASN A 178 15.65 20.28 8.52
CA ASN A 178 15.07 18.97 8.80
C ASN A 178 15.60 17.86 7.87
N LYS A 179 16.70 18.12 7.13
CA LYS A 179 17.25 17.20 6.12
C LYS A 179 17.40 15.77 6.62
N LEU A 180 18.11 15.56 7.73
CA LEU A 180 18.37 14.23 8.30
C LEU A 180 17.08 13.46 8.63
N LYS A 181 16.04 14.16 9.11
CA LYS A 181 14.74 13.54 9.42
C LYS A 181 14.05 13.04 8.15
N TYR A 182 14.11 13.80 7.07
CA TYR A 182 13.52 13.41 5.80
C TYR A 182 14.31 12.28 5.12
N GLU A 183 15.65 12.35 5.10
CA GLU A 183 16.51 11.30 4.55
C GLU A 183 16.37 9.98 5.32
N ALA A 184 16.29 10.03 6.67
CA ALA A 184 16.01 8.84 7.47
C ALA A 184 14.64 8.23 7.16
N ARG A 185 13.64 9.05 6.81
CA ARG A 185 12.31 8.59 6.41
C ARG A 185 12.31 8.00 5.01
N GLU A 186 12.96 8.66 4.05
CA GLU A 186 13.18 8.14 2.70
C GLU A 186 13.82 6.75 2.77
N LYS A 187 14.89 6.61 3.56
CA LYS A 187 15.57 5.32 3.75
C LYS A 187 14.61 4.25 4.25
N ARG A 188 13.84 4.50 5.32
CA ARG A 188 12.85 3.52 5.83
C ARG A 188 11.84 3.11 4.77
N CYS A 189 11.35 4.05 3.97
CA CYS A 189 10.39 3.75 2.90
C CYS A 189 11.01 2.90 1.80
N LYS A 190 12.26 3.16 1.43
CA LYS A 190 13.02 2.33 0.48
C LYS A 190 13.31 0.93 1.03
N ASP A 191 13.66 0.83 2.32
CA ASP A 191 13.86 -0.46 2.99
C ASP A 191 12.58 -1.32 2.91
N LEU A 192 11.38 -0.74 3.04
CA LEU A 192 10.10 -1.46 2.84
C LEU A 192 9.95 -1.97 1.40
N ILE A 193 10.27 -1.15 0.40
CA ILE A 193 10.21 -1.55 -1.01
C ILE A 193 11.19 -2.70 -1.31
N ASP A 194 12.41 -2.63 -0.76
CA ASP A 194 13.44 -3.65 -0.98
C ASP A 194 13.07 -5.00 -0.35
N ILE A 195 12.37 -4.99 0.79
CA ILE A 195 11.81 -6.20 1.41
C ILE A 195 10.83 -6.89 0.45
N GLU A 196 9.90 -6.13 -0.13
CA GLU A 196 8.90 -6.67 -1.06
C GLU A 196 9.51 -7.17 -2.36
N LYS A 197 10.49 -6.45 -2.92
CA LYS A 197 11.26 -6.94 -4.08
C LYS A 197 11.97 -8.25 -3.79
N THR A 198 12.55 -8.38 -2.59
CA THR A 198 13.21 -9.62 -2.16
C THR A 198 12.22 -10.77 -2.05
N ALA A 199 11.03 -10.52 -1.50
CA ALA A 199 9.95 -11.51 -1.43
C ALA A 199 9.52 -11.97 -2.83
N LEU A 200 9.28 -11.01 -3.74
CA LEU A 200 8.91 -11.29 -5.13
C LEU A 200 9.95 -12.14 -5.87
N GLN A 201 11.25 -11.88 -5.66
CA GLN A 201 12.32 -12.67 -6.26
C GLN A 201 12.37 -14.10 -5.72
N LYS A 202 12.16 -14.29 -4.41
CA LYS A 202 12.07 -15.64 -3.81
C LYS A 202 10.92 -16.44 -4.40
N ASP A 203 9.75 -15.83 -4.54
CA ASP A 203 8.58 -16.46 -5.13
C ASP A 203 8.80 -16.89 -6.59
N LYS A 204 9.51 -16.06 -7.38
CA LYS A 204 9.90 -16.41 -8.76
C LYS A 204 10.81 -17.64 -8.78
N ILE A 205 11.85 -17.66 -7.94
CA ILE A 205 12.79 -18.80 -7.82
C ILE A 205 12.08 -20.08 -7.39
N GLU A 206 11.13 -19.99 -6.44
CA GLU A 206 10.36 -21.16 -5.99
C GLU A 206 9.44 -21.71 -7.09
N LYS A 207 8.79 -20.84 -7.86
CA LYS A 207 7.96 -21.23 -9.01
C LYS A 207 8.79 -21.89 -10.12
N GLU A 208 9.99 -21.39 -10.40
CA GLU A 208 10.92 -22.01 -11.36
C GLU A 208 11.34 -23.41 -10.91
N LYS A 209 11.70 -23.61 -9.64
CA LYS A 209 12.05 -24.92 -9.08
C LYS A 209 10.92 -25.95 -9.15
N VAL A 210 9.67 -25.52 -9.05
CA VAL A 210 8.51 -26.41 -9.19
C VAL A 210 8.35 -26.88 -10.63
N ASN A 211 8.63 -26.01 -11.61
CA ASN A 211 8.56 -26.34 -13.03
C ASN A 211 9.75 -27.19 -13.51
N GLU A 212 10.91 -27.09 -12.85
CA GLU A 212 12.08 -27.93 -13.10
C GLU A 212 11.99 -29.34 -12.48
N LYS A 213 10.86 -29.71 -11.84
CA LYS A 213 10.69 -31.09 -11.35
C LYS A 213 10.93 -32.05 -12.51
N PRO A 214 11.93 -32.96 -12.39
CA PRO A 214 12.34 -33.80 -13.50
C PRO A 214 11.13 -34.55 -14.01
N ASN A 215 10.93 -34.51 -15.33
CA ASN A 215 9.87 -35.26 -15.99
C ASN A 215 10.11 -36.75 -15.72
N LEU A 216 9.48 -37.28 -14.66
CA LEU A 216 9.65 -38.67 -14.21
C LEU A 216 9.27 -39.67 -15.30
N LYS A 217 8.56 -39.25 -16.37
CA LYS A 217 8.30 -40.05 -17.57
C LYS A 217 9.54 -40.30 -18.45
N GLU A 218 10.59 -39.48 -18.35
CA GLU A 218 11.85 -39.76 -19.05
C GLU A 218 12.77 -40.69 -18.25
N MET A 219 12.63 -40.73 -16.92
CA MET A 219 13.38 -41.67 -16.08
C MET A 219 12.78 -43.08 -16.03
N SER A 220 11.60 -43.30 -16.63
CA SER A 220 11.01 -44.64 -16.78
C SER A 220 11.41 -45.35 -18.07
N LYS A 221 12.33 -44.81 -18.87
CA LYS A 221 12.99 -45.64 -19.90
C LYS A 221 13.83 -46.68 -19.14
N PRO A 222 13.51 -47.99 -19.24
CA PRO A 222 14.33 -49.00 -18.61
C PRO A 222 15.76 -48.81 -19.10
N VAL A 223 16.66 -48.45 -18.20
CA VAL A 223 18.08 -48.43 -18.50
C VAL A 223 18.40 -49.86 -18.91
N ASN A 224 18.61 -50.08 -20.21
CA ASN A 224 18.97 -51.38 -20.73
C ASN A 224 20.43 -51.64 -20.34
N LEU A 225 20.67 -51.87 -19.05
CA LEU A 225 21.99 -52.13 -18.47
C LEU A 225 22.66 -53.35 -19.14
N SER A 226 21.89 -54.21 -19.81
CA SER A 226 22.43 -55.36 -20.53
C SER A 226 23.35 -55.00 -21.70
N SER A 227 23.23 -53.80 -22.29
CA SER A 227 24.06 -53.38 -23.43
C SER A 227 25.34 -52.66 -23.04
N GLN A 228 25.54 -52.30 -21.76
CA GLN A 228 26.74 -51.61 -21.27
C GLN A 228 27.62 -52.47 -20.35
N LEU A 229 27.20 -53.69 -20.02
CA LEU A 229 28.01 -54.62 -19.26
C LEU A 229 29.09 -55.23 -20.16
N SER A 230 30.34 -55.18 -19.69
CA SER A 230 31.42 -55.97 -20.28
C SER A 230 31.09 -57.47 -20.18
N ASP A 231 31.64 -58.29 -21.08
CA ASP A 231 31.38 -59.74 -21.07
C ASP A 231 31.84 -60.42 -19.76
N SER A 232 32.82 -59.82 -19.08
CA SER A 232 33.26 -60.21 -17.73
C SER A 232 32.19 -59.96 -16.66
N GLN A 233 31.43 -58.87 -16.75
CA GLN A 233 30.34 -58.58 -15.81
C GLN A 233 29.08 -59.40 -16.11
N LYS A 234 28.82 -59.72 -17.39
CA LYS A 234 27.70 -60.58 -17.79
C LYS A 234 27.84 -62.01 -17.24
N SER A 235 29.06 -62.54 -17.22
CA SER A 235 29.33 -63.89 -16.71
C SER A 235 29.22 -63.99 -15.17
N GLN A 236 29.50 -62.92 -14.43
CA GLN A 236 29.30 -62.89 -12.97
C GLN A 236 27.81 -62.87 -12.57
N LEU A 237 26.95 -62.20 -13.35
CA LEU A 237 25.51 -62.15 -13.06
C LEU A 237 24.80 -63.48 -13.31
N GLN A 238 25.26 -64.28 -14.28
CA GLN A 238 24.69 -65.63 -14.52
C GLN A 238 24.97 -66.63 -13.39
N ASN A 239 26.01 -66.41 -12.57
CA ASN A 239 26.31 -67.29 -11.45
C ASN A 239 25.47 -67.02 -10.19
N VAL A 240 24.85 -65.84 -10.07
CA VAL A 240 24.07 -65.47 -8.87
C VAL A 240 22.61 -65.94 -8.95
N GLN A 241 22.07 -66.18 -10.15
CA GLN A 241 20.69 -66.62 -10.34
C GLN A 241 20.43 -68.11 -10.08
N SER A 242 21.47 -68.91 -9.80
CA SER A 242 21.34 -70.35 -9.52
C SER A 242 21.17 -70.68 -8.03
N GLN A 243 21.08 -69.68 -7.14
CA GLN A 243 20.84 -69.90 -5.72
C GLN A 243 19.83 -68.88 -5.16
N LYS A 244 18.53 -69.13 -5.35
CA LYS A 244 17.49 -68.79 -4.35
C LYS A 244 16.11 -69.21 -4.83
N ASP A 245 15.62 -70.29 -4.23
CA ASP A 245 14.23 -70.51 -3.83
C ASP A 245 14.20 -71.71 -2.86
N PRO A 246 13.20 -71.88 -1.98
CA PRO A 246 12.41 -70.87 -1.26
C PRO A 246 12.25 -71.25 0.24
N LYS A 247 12.02 -70.30 1.14
CA LYS A 247 11.31 -70.62 2.41
C LYS A 247 10.29 -69.55 2.79
N GLN A 248 9.07 -70.05 2.90
CA GLN A 248 7.83 -69.43 3.32
C GLN A 248 7.89 -68.92 4.78
N SER A 249 7.35 -67.73 5.03
CA SER A 249 6.56 -67.44 6.24
C SER A 249 5.55 -66.33 5.90
N LYS A 250 4.26 -66.64 5.73
CA LYS A 250 3.20 -66.64 6.77
C LYS A 250 3.14 -65.38 7.64
N ASP A 251 1.99 -64.72 7.47
CA ASP A 251 1.17 -64.01 8.47
C ASP A 251 1.74 -62.77 9.19
N ASN A 252 1.13 -61.60 8.91
CA ASN A 252 0.04 -61.12 9.77
C ASN A 252 -0.61 -59.83 9.25
N LYS A 253 -1.93 -59.89 9.09
CA LYS A 253 -2.83 -58.73 9.02
C LYS A 253 -2.97 -58.15 10.44
N LYS A 254 -2.81 -56.84 10.60
CA LYS A 254 -3.44 -56.11 11.70
C LYS A 254 -4.02 -54.80 11.20
N THR A 255 -5.35 -54.82 11.06
CA THR A 255 -6.24 -53.67 10.97
C THR A 255 -6.17 -52.91 12.29
N VAL A 256 -5.99 -51.58 12.25
CA VAL A 256 -6.36 -50.69 13.34
C VAL A 256 -7.19 -49.57 12.74
N GLN A 257 -8.49 -49.58 13.06
CA GLN A 257 -9.35 -48.41 13.03
C GLN A 257 -9.13 -47.63 14.34
N LEU A 258 -9.04 -46.31 14.24
CA LEU A 258 -9.74 -45.34 15.09
C LEU A 258 -9.66 -43.97 14.40
#